data_AF-A0A3D3XCF5-F1
#
_entry.id   AF-A0A3D3XCF5-F1
#
_cell.length_a   1.000
_cell.length_b   1.000
_cell.length_c   1.000
_cell.angle_alpha   90.00
_cell.angle_beta   90.00
_cell.angle_gamma   90.00
#
_symmetry.space_group_name_H-M   'P 1'
#
loop_
_entity.id
_entity.type
_entity.pdbx_description
1 polymer ?
#
loop_
_entity_poly.entity_id
_entity_poly.type
_entity_poly.pdbx_seq_one_letter_code
_entity_poly.pdbx_strand_id
1 'polypeptide(L)'
;MTKKHKSRTAKVPNKASIANFSKIMAANRSEIAIRVFRAATELRKRTVAVYAQEDRFCMHRFKADEAYQVGKGKGPVAAYLDIDSIIQ
;
A
#
# COMPACT_ATOMS: atom_id res chain seq x y z
N MET A 1 48.36 11.13 29.50
CA MET A 1 47.88 9.75 29.29
C MET A 1 46.38 9.77 28.98
N THR A 2 46.08 9.70 27.68
CA THR A 2 44.89 9.21 26.96
C THR A 2 43.49 9.27 27.62
N LYS A 3 42.72 10.33 27.28
CA LYS A 3 41.25 10.28 27.29
C LYS A 3 40.77 9.35 26.16
N LYS A 4 40.28 8.16 26.53
CA LYS A 4 39.72 7.15 25.61
C LYS A 4 38.45 7.70 24.95
N HIS A 5 38.52 8.07 23.68
CA HIS A 5 37.35 8.35 22.84
C HIS A 5 36.52 7.06 22.73
N LYS A 6 35.43 6.95 23.50
CA LYS A 6 34.42 5.91 23.26
C LYS A 6 33.71 6.27 21.96
N SER A 7 34.07 5.59 20.87
CA SER A 7 33.29 5.64 19.64
C SER A 7 31.87 5.18 19.96
N ARG A 8 30.91 6.11 19.85
CA ARG A 8 29.50 5.77 19.81
C ARG A 8 29.27 5.11 18.45
N THR A 9 29.42 3.79 18.37
CA THR A 9 28.89 3.04 17.23
C THR A 9 27.37 3.21 17.26
N ALA A 10 26.85 3.98 16.31
CA ALA A 10 25.41 4.09 16.10
C ALA A 10 24.88 2.67 15.86
N LYS A 11 24.08 2.17 16.80
CA LYS A 11 23.39 0.89 16.68
C LYS A 11 22.51 1.00 15.44
N VAL A 12 22.88 0.28 14.36
CA VAL A 12 22.07 0.20 13.14
C VAL A 12 20.65 -0.16 13.61
N PRO A 13 19.63 0.64 13.26
CA PRO A 13 18.29 0.38 13.74
C PRO A 13 17.95 -1.07 13.38
N ASN A 14 17.61 -1.83 14.43
CA ASN A 14 17.21 -3.23 14.31
C ASN A 14 16.18 -3.30 13.18
N LYS A 15 16.39 -4.23 12.24
CA LYS A 15 15.54 -4.47 11.07
C LYS A 15 14.12 -4.65 11.60
N ALA A 16 13.39 -3.53 11.74
CA ALA A 16 12.09 -3.49 12.39
C ALA A 16 11.30 -4.56 11.66
N SER A 17 10.87 -5.59 12.40
CA SER A 17 10.15 -6.73 11.86
C SER A 17 9.10 -6.16 10.92
N ILE A 18 9.34 -6.28 9.61
CA ILE A 18 8.41 -5.79 8.58
C ILE A 18 7.07 -6.37 9.02
N ALA A 19 6.12 -5.50 9.33
CA ALA A 19 4.88 -5.91 10.01
C ALA A 19 4.36 -7.21 9.42
N ASN A 20 3.91 -8.14 10.28
CA ASN A 20 3.51 -9.51 9.91
C ASN A 20 2.20 -9.51 9.09
N PHE A 21 2.22 -8.94 7.89
CA PHE A 21 1.14 -9.03 6.92
C PHE A 21 1.64 -9.77 5.68
N SER A 22 0.75 -10.50 5.02
CA SER A 22 1.03 -11.22 3.77
C SER A 22 0.47 -10.50 2.54
N LYS A 23 -0.55 -9.66 2.74
CA LYS A 23 -1.31 -8.96 1.70
C LYS A 23 -1.65 -7.54 2.17
N ILE A 24 -1.71 -6.59 1.24
CA ILE A 24 -2.09 -5.20 1.50
C ILE A 24 -3.04 -4.70 0.40
N MET A 25 -4.04 -3.91 0.79
CA MET A 25 -4.94 -3.21 -0.12
C MET A 25 -4.62 -1.71 -0.13
N ALA A 26 -4.60 -1.08 -1.30
CA ALA A 26 -4.56 0.37 -1.40
C ALA A 26 -5.98 0.92 -1.58
N ALA A 27 -6.55 1.50 -0.52
CA ALA A 27 -7.82 2.26 -0.57
C ALA A 27 -7.60 3.64 -1.23
N ASN A 28 -7.11 3.61 -2.46
CA ASN A 28 -6.76 4.79 -3.26
C ASN A 28 -6.73 4.41 -4.76
N ARG A 29 -6.43 5.39 -5.63
CA ARG A 29 -6.38 5.25 -7.09
C ARG A 29 -5.11 5.84 -7.68
N SER A 30 -4.95 5.72 -8.99
CA SER A 30 -3.88 6.40 -9.75
C SER A 30 -2.46 6.04 -9.26
N GLU A 31 -1.51 6.97 -9.36
CA GLU A 31 -0.08 6.77 -9.15
C GLU A 31 0.27 6.40 -7.71
N ILE A 32 -0.47 6.90 -6.71
CA ILE A 32 -0.18 6.57 -5.31
C ILE A 32 -0.51 5.11 -4.99
N ALA A 33 -1.60 4.56 -5.55
CA ALA A 33 -1.90 3.14 -5.44
C ALA A 33 -0.79 2.29 -6.09
N ILE A 34 -0.34 2.67 -7.29
CA ILE A 34 0.77 2.00 -7.98
C ILE A 34 2.07 2.06 -7.16
N ARG A 35 2.37 3.20 -6.52
CA ARG A 35 3.54 3.35 -5.66
C ARG A 35 3.49 2.41 -4.46
N VAL A 36 2.33 2.29 -3.82
CA VAL A 36 2.11 1.34 -2.72
C VAL A 36 2.31 -0.10 -3.20
N PHE A 37 1.76 -0.46 -4.36
CA PHE A 37 1.91 -1.81 -4.90
C PHE A 37 3.37 -2.16 -5.21
N ARG A 38 4.14 -1.24 -5.80
CA ARG A 38 5.57 -1.45 -6.04
C ARG A 38 6.33 -1.73 -4.75
N ALA A 39 6.13 -0.92 -3.72
CA ALA A 39 6.77 -1.12 -2.42
C ALA A 39 6.34 -2.45 -1.78
N ALA A 40 5.06 -2.80 -1.85
CA ALA A 40 4.55 -4.07 -1.34
C ALA A 40 5.17 -5.28 -2.07
N THR A 41 5.29 -5.22 -3.40
CA THR A 41 5.91 -6.25 -4.22
C THR A 41 7.40 -6.41 -3.89
N GLU A 42 8.15 -5.31 -3.69
CA GLU A 42 9.55 -5.33 -3.24
C GLU A 42 9.70 -6.03 -1.88
N LEU A 43 8.69 -5.92 -1.02
CA LEU A 43 8.59 -6.61 0.27
C LEU A 43 8.00 -8.03 0.20
N ARG A 44 7.77 -8.55 -1.02
CA ARG A 44 7.14 -9.86 -1.29
C ARG A 44 5.75 -10.00 -0.65
N LYS A 45 4.95 -8.94 -0.73
CA LYS A 45 3.57 -8.90 -0.23
C LYS A 45 2.60 -8.90 -1.39
N ARG A 46 1.46 -9.57 -1.22
CA ARG A 46 0.37 -9.56 -2.20
C ARG A 46 -0.35 -8.22 -2.18
N THR A 47 -0.88 -7.79 -3.32
CA THR A 47 -1.48 -6.46 -3.49
C THR A 47 -2.93 -6.54 -3.96
N VAL A 48 -3.78 -5.66 -3.42
CA VAL A 48 -5.19 -5.53 -3.78
C VAL A 48 -5.50 -4.08 -4.16
N ALA A 49 -6.12 -3.87 -5.32
CA ALA A 49 -6.65 -2.59 -5.75
C ALA A 49 -8.16 -2.50 -5.56
N VAL A 50 -8.65 -1.32 -5.22
CA VAL A 50 -10.06 -0.95 -5.36
C VAL A 50 -10.23 0.00 -6.54
N TYR A 51 -11.38 -0.05 -7.22
CA TYR A 51 -11.67 0.87 -8.32
C TYR A 51 -13.15 1.23 -8.42
N ALA A 52 -13.46 2.47 -8.81
CA ALA A 52 -14.80 2.87 -9.23
C ALA A 52 -15.11 2.37 -10.65
N GLN A 53 -16.38 2.25 -11.03
CA GLN A 53 -16.77 1.79 -12.37
C GLN A 53 -16.14 2.62 -13.51
N GLU A 54 -16.00 3.92 -13.29
CA GLU A 54 -15.41 4.88 -14.20
C GLU A 54 -13.91 4.62 -14.38
N ASP A 55 -13.25 4.10 -13.35
CA ASP A 55 -11.81 3.78 -13.32
C ASP A 55 -11.50 2.32 -13.73
N ARG A 56 -12.47 1.57 -14.29
CA ARG A 56 -12.29 0.16 -14.69
C ARG A 56 -11.14 -0.10 -15.67
N PHE A 57 -10.67 0.94 -16.36
CA PHE A 57 -9.54 0.90 -17.29
C PHE A 57 -8.30 1.65 -16.77
N CYS A 58 -8.34 2.19 -15.55
CA CYS A 58 -7.19 2.86 -14.98
C CYS A 58 -6.06 1.90 -14.63
N MET A 59 -4.83 2.36 -14.80
CA MET A 59 -3.63 1.54 -14.68
C MET A 59 -3.46 0.89 -13.32
N HIS A 60 -3.86 1.53 -12.22
CA HIS A 60 -3.64 1.00 -10.87
C HIS A 60 -4.36 -0.34 -10.66
N ARG A 61 -5.53 -0.53 -11.28
CA ARG A 61 -6.29 -1.79 -11.27
C ARG A 61 -5.46 -2.96 -11.80
N PHE A 62 -4.70 -2.74 -12.87
CA PHE A 62 -3.90 -3.77 -13.54
C PHE A 62 -2.50 -3.94 -12.94
N LYS A 63 -2.12 -3.12 -11.94
CA LYS A 63 -0.82 -3.17 -11.28
C LYS A 63 -0.86 -3.87 -9.92
N ALA A 64 -2.04 -4.24 -9.44
CA ALA A 64 -2.21 -5.10 -8.28
C ALA A 64 -2.39 -6.57 -8.70
N ASP A 65 -2.18 -7.51 -7.77
CA ASP A 65 -2.42 -8.94 -8.01
C ASP A 65 -3.92 -9.26 -8.11
N GLU A 66 -4.74 -8.52 -7.36
CA GLU A 66 -6.19 -8.65 -7.31
C GLU A 66 -6.82 -7.25 -7.36
N ALA A 67 -8.01 -7.12 -7.96
CA ALA A 67 -8.71 -5.85 -8.01
C ALA A 67 -10.23 -6.00 -7.96
N TYR A 68 -10.88 -5.17 -7.13
CA TYR A 68 -12.31 -5.25 -6.87
C TYR A 68 -12.99 -3.89 -7.10
N GLN A 69 -14.18 -3.93 -7.68
CA GLN A 69 -15.00 -2.73 -7.84
C GLN A 69 -15.63 -2.36 -6.50
N VAL A 70 -15.55 -1.09 -6.12
CA VAL A 70 -16.17 -0.53 -4.91
C VAL A 70 -17.22 0.51 -5.26
N GLY A 71 -18.09 0.82 -4.30
CA GLY A 71 -19.09 1.88 -4.44
C GLY A 71 -20.05 1.69 -5.61
N LYS A 72 -20.53 0.47 -5.86
CA LYS A 72 -21.45 0.17 -6.96
C LYS A 72 -22.68 1.09 -6.90
N GLY A 73 -22.94 1.80 -8.00
CA GLY A 73 -24.06 2.77 -8.10
C GLY A 73 -23.77 4.14 -7.49
N LYS A 74 -22.59 4.37 -6.90
CA LYS A 74 -22.14 5.69 -6.44
C LYS A 74 -21.37 6.41 -7.54
N GLY A 75 -21.23 7.73 -7.42
CA GLY A 75 -20.38 8.52 -8.31
C GLY A 75 -18.89 8.19 -8.13
N PRO A 76 -18.03 8.57 -9.10
CA PRO A 76 -16.65 8.12 -9.18
C PRO A 76 -15.81 8.45 -7.94
N VAL A 77 -16.01 9.64 -7.36
CA VAL A 77 -15.31 10.05 -6.12
C VAL A 77 -15.94 9.38 -4.90
N ALA A 78 -17.28 9.36 -4.83
CA ALA A 78 -18.01 8.77 -3.71
C ALA A 78 -17.74 7.28 -3.53
N ALA A 79 -17.41 6.56 -4.61
CA ALA A 79 -17.04 5.15 -4.55
C ALA A 79 -15.75 4.91 -3.76
N TYR A 80 -14.76 5.82 -3.81
CA TYR A 80 -13.53 5.71 -3.02
C TYR A 80 -13.69 6.19 -1.57
N LEU A 81 -14.81 6.84 -1.26
CA LEU A 81 -15.18 7.27 0.09
C LEU A 81 -16.17 6.30 0.75
N ASP A 82 -16.50 5.19 0.07
CA ASP A 82 -17.43 4.20 0.56
C ASP A 82 -16.74 3.21 1.51
N ILE A 83 -16.75 3.55 2.79
CA ILE A 83 -16.08 2.77 3.84
C ILE A 83 -16.57 1.32 3.85
N ASP A 84 -17.88 1.11 3.78
CA ASP A 84 -18.46 -0.23 3.88
C ASP A 84 -18.01 -1.14 2.74
N SER A 85 -18.04 -0.67 1.49
CA SER A 85 -17.60 -1.49 0.35
C SER A 85 -16.09 -1.66 0.27
N ILE A 86 -15.30 -0.79 0.89
CA ILE A 86 -13.85 -0.97 1.01
C ILE A 86 -13.50 -2.02 2.08
N ILE A 87 -14.29 -2.13 3.16
CA ILE A 87 -14.02 -3.05 4.28
C ILE A 87 -14.58 -4.46 4.02
N GLN A 88 -15.65 -4.59 3.23
CA GLN A 88 -16.33 -5.86 2.92
C GLN A 88 -15.40 -6.96 2.38
#